data_AF-A0A9D0AAY5-F1
#
_entry.id   AF-A0A9D0AAY5-F1
#
_cell.length_a   1.000
_cell.length_b   1.000
_cell.length_c   1.000
_cell.angle_alpha   90.00
_cell.angle_beta   90.00
_cell.angle_gamma   90.00
#
_symmetry.space_group_name_H-M   'P 1'
#
loop_
_entity.id
_entity.type
_entity.pdbx_description
1 polymer ?
#
loop_
_entity_poly.entity_id
_entity_poly.type
_entity_poly.pdbx_seq_one_letter_code
_entity_poly.pdbx_strand_id
1 'polypeptide(L)'
;MDRMWDHIMAMFHFAASMLDQVLAPLHVFGPAVILILLAIVTVLVTKTLNKYIITKRYIELEKEFQHWYKIREEAMKGPDYDKAKGIAKNIDQAKLNRVYYDYFLEGFLLGLARNVLPVFLMVAYINESFRPEELQRLFGKGYLFSLPSTGGKELLIGSVFFYIIALVLT
;
A
#
# COMPACT_ATOMS: atom_id res chain seq x y z
N MET A 1 -28.21 3.97 -0.63
CA MET A 1 -26.74 4.15 -0.70
C MET A 1 -26.21 4.81 0.56
N ASP A 2 -26.95 5.78 1.13
CA ASP A 2 -26.57 6.53 2.34
C ASP A 2 -26.24 5.68 3.57
N ARG A 3 -27.08 4.71 3.96
CA ARG A 3 -26.82 3.92 5.18
C ARG A 3 -25.48 3.17 5.19
N MET A 4 -25.07 2.61 4.05
CA MET A 4 -23.80 1.87 3.99
C MET A 4 -22.62 2.82 4.07
N TRP A 5 -22.74 3.97 3.40
CA TRP A 5 -21.75 5.04 3.49
C TRP A 5 -21.61 5.58 4.90
N ASP A 6 -22.72 5.77 5.62
CA ASP A 6 -22.73 6.23 7.01
C ASP A 6 -21.99 5.26 7.95
N HIS A 7 -22.15 3.95 7.75
CA HIS A 7 -21.42 2.95 8.55
C HIS A 7 -19.91 2.98 8.27
N ILE A 8 -19.53 3.14 7.00
CA ILE A 8 -18.12 3.25 6.60
C ILE A 8 -17.50 4.52 7.21
N MET A 9 -18.19 5.65 7.12
CA MET A 9 -17.76 6.92 7.72
C MET A 9 -17.64 6.81 9.24
N ALA A 10 -18.63 6.21 9.91
CA ALA A 10 -18.59 5.99 11.35
C ALA A 10 -17.40 5.12 11.77
N MET A 11 -17.09 4.07 11.00
CA MET A 11 -15.92 3.23 11.23
C MET A 11 -14.62 4.01 11.08
N PHE A 12 -14.50 4.87 10.05
CA PHE A 12 -13.31 5.70 9.86
C PHE A 12 -13.14 6.75 10.96
N HIS A 13 -14.22 7.43 11.37
CA HIS A 13 -14.17 8.38 12.48
C HIS A 13 -13.82 7.69 13.79
N PHE A 14 -14.37 6.50 14.05
CA PHE A 14 -14.00 5.70 15.21
C PHE A 14 -12.51 5.35 15.19
N ALA A 15 -12.00 4.85 14.07
CA ALA A 15 -10.58 4.51 13.93
C ALA A 15 -9.66 5.73 14.11
N ALA A 16 -10.03 6.88 13.53
CA ALA A 16 -9.31 8.13 13.70
C ALA A 16 -9.30 8.58 15.17
N SER A 17 -10.45 8.54 15.85
CA SER A 17 -10.52 8.93 17.27
C SER A 17 -9.69 8.03 18.19
N MET A 18 -9.59 6.73 17.88
CA MET A 18 -8.73 5.80 18.61
C MET A 18 -7.25 6.16 18.40
N LEU A 19 -6.86 6.50 17.17
CA LEU A 19 -5.50 6.98 16.89
C LEU A 19 -5.21 8.29 17.61
N ASP A 20 -6.12 9.27 17.57
CA ASP A 20 -5.95 10.55 18.26
C ASP A 20 -5.75 10.36 19.77
N GLN A 21 -6.49 9.45 20.40
CA GLN A 21 -6.33 9.13 21.83
C GLN A 21 -4.97 8.49 22.13
N VAL A 22 -4.49 7.61 21.26
CA VAL A 22 -3.16 6.98 21.40
C VAL A 22 -2.04 7.99 21.17
N LEU A 23 -2.22 8.94 20.26
CA LEU A 23 -1.22 9.96 19.92
C LEU A 23 -1.19 11.16 20.85
N ALA A 24 -2.31 11.50 21.51
CA ALA A 24 -2.41 12.62 22.43
C ALA A 24 -1.25 12.75 23.44
N PRO A 25 -0.81 11.69 24.16
CA PRO A 25 0.33 11.79 25.08
C PRO A 25 1.67 12.07 24.36
N LEU A 26 1.78 11.77 23.07
CA LEU A 26 2.98 11.97 22.26
C LEU A 26 3.05 13.37 21.63
N HIS A 27 2.00 14.19 21.75
CA HIS A 27 1.99 15.56 21.24
C HIS A 27 3.11 16.44 21.82
N VAL A 28 3.61 16.10 23.01
CA VAL A 28 4.75 16.79 23.64
C VAL A 28 6.02 16.73 22.79
N PHE A 29 6.20 15.68 21.97
CA PHE A 29 7.39 15.51 21.12
C PHE A 29 7.29 16.29 19.79
N GLY A 30 6.15 16.91 19.52
CA GLY A 30 5.91 17.68 18.30
C GLY A 30 5.47 16.86 17.09
N PRO A 31 5.00 17.52 16.03
CA PRO A 31 4.32 16.87 14.90
C PRO A 31 5.27 15.98 14.07
N ALA A 32 6.55 16.35 13.94
CA ALA A 32 7.50 15.58 13.12
C ALA A 32 7.73 14.17 13.67
N VAL A 33 7.88 14.04 15.00
CA VAL A 33 8.09 12.74 15.66
C VAL A 33 6.87 11.85 15.49
N ILE A 34 5.67 12.43 15.59
CA ILE A 34 4.41 11.69 15.40
C ILE A 34 4.31 11.18 13.96
N LEU A 35 4.63 12.00 12.96
CA LEU A 35 4.58 11.56 11.56
C LEU A 35 5.58 10.43 11.26
N ILE A 36 6.78 10.46 11.86
CA ILE A 36 7.74 9.36 11.75
C ILE A 36 7.20 8.09 12.41
N LEU A 37 6.61 8.21 13.60
CA LEU A 37 5.99 7.07 14.28
C LEU A 37 4.86 6.46 13.44
N LEU A 38 3.99 7.30 12.86
CA LEU A 38 2.93 6.84 11.98
C LEU A 38 3.47 6.16 10.71
N ALA A 39 4.58 6.62 10.17
CA ALA A 39 5.25 5.95 9.04
C ALA A 39 5.76 4.56 9.45
N ILE A 40 6.44 4.44 10.59
CA ILE A 40 6.89 3.16 11.15
C ILE A 40 5.71 2.21 11.38
N VAL A 41 4.65 2.68 12.03
CA VAL A 41 3.43 1.89 12.26
C VAL A 41 2.84 1.42 10.94
N THR A 42 2.79 2.28 9.92
CA THR A 42 2.28 1.90 8.60
C THR A 42 3.13 0.80 7.95
N VAL A 43 4.46 0.90 8.02
CA VAL A 43 5.37 -0.16 7.53
C VAL A 43 5.19 -1.47 8.31
N LEU A 44 5.00 -1.39 9.63
CA LEU A 44 4.74 -2.57 10.46
C LEU A 44 3.39 -3.23 10.11
N VAL A 45 2.35 -2.42 9.89
CA VAL A 45 1.03 -2.89 9.46
C VAL A 45 1.13 -3.55 8.08
N THR A 46 1.74 -2.91 7.09
CA THR A 46 1.89 -3.50 5.74
C THR A 46 2.70 -4.80 5.78
N LYS A 47 3.81 -4.86 6.53
CA LYS A 47 4.58 -6.11 6.74
C LYS A 47 3.73 -7.19 7.41
N THR A 48 2.93 -6.84 8.41
CA THR A 48 2.03 -7.76 9.10
C THR A 48 0.96 -8.29 8.16
N LEU A 49 0.30 -7.41 7.41
CA LEU A 49 -0.73 -7.80 6.44
C LEU A 49 -0.14 -8.69 5.34
N ASN A 50 1.06 -8.38 4.83
CA ASN A 50 1.75 -9.24 3.86
C ASN A 50 2.06 -10.64 4.41
N LYS A 51 2.39 -10.75 5.69
CA LYS A 51 2.68 -12.03 6.35
C LYS A 51 1.42 -12.87 6.56
N TYR A 52 0.31 -12.27 6.98
CA TYR A 52 -0.89 -13.01 7.39
C TYR A 52 -1.97 -13.12 6.31
N ILE A 53 -2.09 -12.12 5.43
CA ILE A 53 -3.11 -12.10 4.37
C ILE A 53 -2.50 -12.71 3.11
N ILE A 54 -2.47 -14.04 3.06
CA ILE A 54 -2.18 -14.79 1.84
C ILE A 54 -3.34 -15.76 1.63
N THR A 55 -3.99 -15.70 0.47
CA THR A 55 -5.11 -16.60 0.16
C THR A 55 -4.57 -17.96 -0.24
N LYS A 56 -5.27 -19.03 0.16
CA LYS A 56 -4.96 -20.40 -0.31
C LYS A 56 -5.00 -20.47 -1.83
N ARG A 57 -5.96 -19.78 -2.44
CA ARG A 57 -6.14 -19.70 -3.90
C ARG A 57 -4.92 -19.10 -4.61
N TYR A 58 -4.33 -18.03 -4.07
CA TYR A 58 -3.10 -17.45 -4.61
C TYR A 58 -1.94 -18.46 -4.63
N ILE A 59 -1.76 -19.22 -3.53
CA ILE A 59 -0.72 -20.26 -3.44
C ILE A 59 -0.97 -21.40 -4.42
N GLU A 60 -2.23 -21.79 -4.62
CA GLU A 60 -2.62 -22.81 -5.60
C GLU A 60 -2.36 -22.35 -7.04
N LEU A 61 -2.74 -21.12 -7.37
CA LEU A 61 -2.49 -20.51 -8.67
C LEU A 61 -0.99 -20.38 -8.98
N GLU A 62 -0.17 -20.02 -7.99
CA GLU A 62 1.28 -19.99 -8.14
C GLU A 62 1.84 -21.36 -8.52
N LYS A 63 1.41 -22.42 -7.82
CA LYS A 63 1.83 -23.79 -8.10
C LYS A 63 1.39 -24.24 -9.48
N GLU A 64 0.14 -23.95 -9.84
CA GLU A 64 -0.42 -24.30 -11.15
C GLU A 64 0.33 -23.57 -12.27
N PHE A 65 0.60 -22.27 -12.10
CA PHE A 65 1.38 -21.48 -13.05
C PHE A 65 2.78 -22.08 -13.25
N GLN A 66 3.49 -22.34 -12.15
CA GLN A 66 4.85 -22.92 -12.20
C GLN A 66 4.85 -24.30 -12.86
N HIS A 67 3.82 -25.11 -12.65
CA HIS A 67 3.67 -26.41 -13.29
C HIS A 67 3.52 -26.28 -14.81
N TRP A 68 2.56 -25.48 -15.29
CA TRP A 68 2.33 -25.30 -16.71
C TRP A 68 3.48 -24.58 -17.42
N TYR A 69 4.15 -23.67 -16.72
CA TYR A 69 5.34 -22.99 -17.23
C TYR A 69 6.48 -24.00 -17.49
N LYS A 70 6.73 -24.92 -16.56
CA LYS A 70 7.73 -25.99 -16.75
C LYS A 70 7.38 -26.93 -17.89
N ILE A 71 6.12 -27.37 -18.00
CA ILE A 71 5.67 -28.21 -19.13
C ILE A 71 5.91 -27.48 -20.47
N ARG A 72 5.62 -26.18 -20.52
CA ARG A 72 5.86 -25.35 -21.70
C ARG A 72 7.35 -25.25 -22.03
N GLU A 73 8.23 -25.10 -21.04
CA GLU A 73 9.68 -25.12 -21.25
C GLU A 73 10.20 -26.48 -21.71
N GLU A 74 9.66 -27.58 -21.18
CA GLU A 74 10.01 -28.93 -21.62
C GLU A 74 9.56 -29.19 -23.06
N ALA A 75 8.36 -28.74 -23.44
CA ALA A 75 7.87 -28.83 -24.81
C ALA A 75 8.80 -28.12 -25.81
N MET A 76 9.38 -26.97 -25.40
CA MET A 76 10.33 -26.19 -26.21
C MET A 76 11.70 -26.85 -26.41
N LYS A 77 12.04 -27.90 -25.64
CA LYS A 77 13.30 -28.66 -25.79
C LYS A 77 13.21 -29.77 -26.83
N GLY A 78 12.08 -29.89 -27.54
CA GLY A 78 11.89 -30.89 -28.57
C GLY A 78 12.90 -30.76 -29.73
N PRO A 79 13.27 -31.88 -30.39
CA PRO A 79 14.26 -31.88 -31.47
C PRO A 79 13.79 -31.15 -32.73
N ASP A 80 12.47 -31.10 -32.97
CA ASP A 80 11.84 -30.34 -34.05
C ASP A 80 11.29 -29.04 -33.48
N TYR A 81 11.93 -27.92 -33.85
CA TYR A 81 11.60 -26.59 -33.37
C TYR A 81 10.17 -26.15 -33.73
N ASP A 82 9.72 -26.39 -34.96
CA ASP A 82 8.42 -25.92 -35.41
C ASP A 82 7.29 -26.69 -34.72
N LYS A 83 7.49 -28.00 -34.53
CA LYS A 83 6.58 -28.84 -33.74
C LYS A 83 6.59 -28.44 -32.26
N ALA A 84 7.76 -28.22 -31.67
CA ALA A 84 7.91 -27.77 -30.28
C ALA A 84 7.19 -26.44 -30.04
N LYS A 85 7.34 -25.48 -30.95
CA LYS A 85 6.66 -24.19 -30.92
C LYS A 85 5.15 -24.32 -31.03
N GLY A 86 4.65 -25.22 -31.89
CA GLY A 86 3.21 -25.51 -31.99
C GLY A 86 2.63 -26.05 -30.69
N ILE A 87 3.33 -26.98 -30.04
CA ILE A 87 2.92 -27.54 -28.74
C ILE A 87 2.94 -26.47 -27.66
N ALA A 88 4.00 -25.66 -27.58
CA ALA A 88 4.08 -24.56 -26.62
C ALA A 88 2.93 -23.56 -26.79
N LYS A 89 2.60 -23.18 -28.03
CA LYS A 89 1.47 -22.28 -28.33
C LYS A 89 0.14 -22.88 -27.86
N ASN A 90 -0.06 -24.18 -28.05
CA ASN A 90 -1.28 -24.86 -27.59
C ASN A 90 -1.37 -24.87 -26.06
N ILE A 91 -0.25 -25.09 -25.35
CA ILE A 91 -0.19 -25.02 -23.88
C ILE A 91 -0.52 -23.59 -23.40
N ASP A 92 0.06 -22.59 -24.07
CA ASP A 92 -0.17 -21.16 -23.79
C ASP A 92 -1.67 -20.83 -23.88
N GLN A 93 -2.30 -21.21 -24.99
CA GLN A 93 -3.70 -20.93 -25.27
C GLN A 93 -4.68 -21.72 -24.40
N ALA A 94 -4.38 -23.00 -24.14
CA ALA A 94 -5.29 -23.87 -23.41
C ALA A 94 -5.32 -23.55 -21.91
N LYS A 95 -4.16 -23.19 -21.33
CA LYS A 95 -4.05 -23.17 -19.87
C LYS A 95 -3.10 -22.12 -19.31
N LEU A 96 -1.87 -22.00 -19.82
CA LEU A 96 -0.86 -21.16 -19.18
C LEU A 96 -1.28 -19.67 -19.14
N ASN A 97 -1.85 -19.13 -20.22
CA ASN A 97 -2.31 -17.73 -20.24
C ASN A 97 -3.40 -17.46 -19.20
N ARG A 98 -4.38 -18.37 -19.09
CA ARG A 98 -5.48 -18.21 -18.13
C ARG A 98 -4.96 -18.22 -16.69
N VAL A 99 -4.16 -19.23 -16.35
CA VAL A 99 -3.59 -19.37 -15.01
C VAL A 99 -2.67 -18.19 -14.70
N TYR A 100 -1.90 -17.70 -15.67
CA TYR A 100 -1.09 -16.49 -15.53
C TYR A 100 -1.94 -15.27 -15.17
N TYR A 101 -3.03 -15.00 -15.90
CA TYR A 101 -3.88 -13.84 -15.62
C TYR A 101 -4.57 -13.95 -14.26
N ASP A 102 -5.08 -15.13 -13.90
CA ASP A 102 -5.72 -15.36 -12.60
C ASP A 102 -4.71 -15.16 -11.45
N TYR A 103 -3.52 -15.75 -11.56
CA TYR A 103 -2.42 -15.58 -10.61
C TYR A 103 -2.00 -14.12 -10.47
N PHE A 104 -1.78 -13.43 -11.60
CA PHE A 104 -1.36 -12.03 -11.64
C PHE A 104 -2.40 -11.12 -11.01
N LEU A 105 -3.68 -11.23 -11.42
CA LEU A 105 -4.75 -10.37 -10.91
C LEU A 105 -4.95 -10.57 -9.41
N GLU A 106 -4.90 -11.81 -8.92
CA GLU A 106 -5.02 -12.05 -7.49
C GLU A 106 -3.83 -11.49 -6.72
N GLY A 107 -2.60 -11.70 -7.21
CA GLY A 107 -1.40 -11.11 -6.64
C GLY A 107 -1.47 -9.58 -6.60
N PHE A 108 -1.97 -8.96 -7.67
CA PHE A 108 -2.18 -7.52 -7.78
C PHE A 108 -3.21 -7.02 -6.76
N LEU A 109 -4.39 -7.62 -6.69
CA LEU A 109 -5.44 -7.23 -5.75
C LEU A 109 -5.00 -7.39 -4.29
N LEU A 110 -4.32 -8.50 -3.97
CA LEU A 110 -3.70 -8.68 -2.67
C LEU A 110 -2.61 -7.64 -2.41
N GLY A 111 -1.82 -7.29 -3.42
CA GLY A 111 -0.84 -6.21 -3.35
C GLY A 111 -1.49 -4.86 -3.01
N LEU A 112 -2.59 -4.52 -3.66
CA LEU A 112 -3.36 -3.30 -3.38
C LEU A 112 -3.89 -3.31 -1.94
N ALA A 113 -4.54 -4.40 -1.52
CA ALA A 113 -5.14 -4.49 -0.20
C ALA A 113 -4.12 -4.42 0.94
N ARG A 114 -2.93 -5.00 0.76
CA ARG A 114 -1.92 -5.15 1.83
C ARG A 114 -0.89 -4.02 1.88
N ASN A 115 -0.57 -3.42 0.73
CA ASN A 115 0.47 -2.39 0.64
C ASN A 115 -0.08 -1.00 0.39
N VAL A 116 -1.05 -0.89 -0.53
CA VAL A 116 -1.55 0.42 -0.98
C VAL A 116 -2.60 0.94 -0.02
N LEU A 117 -3.60 0.12 0.30
CA LEU A 117 -4.72 0.55 1.14
C LEU A 117 -4.27 1.10 2.52
N PRO A 118 -3.38 0.44 3.30
CA PRO A 118 -2.97 0.98 4.59
C PRO A 118 -2.27 2.33 4.49
N VAL A 119 -1.43 2.51 3.46
CA VAL A 119 -0.74 3.77 3.20
C VAL A 119 -1.74 4.88 2.89
N PHE A 120 -2.70 4.62 2.00
CA PHE A 120 -3.73 5.60 1.64
C PHE A 120 -4.63 5.96 2.82
N LEU A 121 -5.00 5.00 3.67
CA LEU A 121 -5.76 5.26 4.90
C LEU A 121 -4.97 6.16 5.85
N MET A 122 -3.68 5.91 6.03
CA MET A 122 -2.84 6.75 6.89
C MET A 122 -2.65 8.15 6.30
N VAL A 123 -2.46 8.27 4.98
CA VAL A 123 -2.40 9.57 4.30
C VAL A 123 -3.70 10.35 4.49
N ALA A 124 -4.86 9.70 4.35
CA ALA A 124 -6.15 10.33 4.57
C ALA A 124 -6.31 10.83 6.02
N TYR A 125 -5.93 10.00 7.00
CA TYR A 125 -5.91 10.40 8.41
C TYR A 125 -4.99 11.60 8.66
N ILE A 126 -3.74 11.56 8.17
CA ILE A 126 -2.78 12.66 8.34
C ILE A 126 -3.27 13.94 7.68
N ASN A 127 -3.89 13.82 6.50
CA ASN A 127 -4.46 14.94 5.78
C ASN A 127 -5.66 15.56 6.49
N GLU A 128 -6.30 14.88 7.45
CA GLU A 128 -7.38 15.44 8.27
C GLU A 128 -6.84 15.97 9.60
N SER A 129 -6.09 15.15 10.34
CA SER A 129 -5.64 15.46 11.71
C SER A 129 -4.44 16.42 11.78
N PHE A 130 -3.67 16.56 10.70
CA PHE A 130 -2.47 17.42 10.66
C PHE A 130 -2.56 18.47 9.54
N ARG A 131 -3.77 18.97 9.27
CA ARG A 131 -3.95 20.19 8.46
C ARG A 131 -3.34 21.41 9.13
N PRO A 132 -2.99 22.48 8.39
CA PRO A 132 -2.41 23.68 8.96
C PRO A 132 -3.20 24.26 10.16
N GLU A 133 -4.53 24.21 10.11
CA GLU A 133 -5.42 24.71 11.17
C GLU A 133 -5.30 23.87 12.45
N GLU A 134 -5.31 22.54 12.32
CA GLU A 134 -5.17 21.62 13.45
C GLU A 134 -3.73 21.60 13.99
N LEU A 135 -2.73 21.71 13.13
CA LEU A 135 -1.33 21.89 13.56
C LEU A 135 -1.17 23.18 14.38
N GLN A 136 -1.77 24.28 13.93
CA GLN A 136 -1.78 25.54 14.66
C GLN A 136 -2.48 25.41 16.02
N ARG A 137 -3.59 24.66 16.07
CA ARG A 137 -4.37 24.42 17.29
C ARG A 137 -3.64 23.51 18.29
N LEU A 138 -3.03 22.43 17.83
CA LEU A 138 -2.42 21.39 18.65
C LEU A 138 -0.98 21.73 19.05
N PHE A 139 -0.21 22.38 18.16
CA PHE A 139 1.23 22.61 18.32
C PHE A 139 1.63 24.09 18.24
N GLY A 140 0.69 25.00 18.00
CA GLY A 140 0.96 26.44 17.91
C GLY A 140 1.64 26.90 16.61
N LYS A 141 1.82 26.01 15.63
CA LYS A 141 2.45 26.30 14.33
C LYS A 141 1.67 25.62 13.21
N GLY A 142 1.29 26.37 12.17
CA GLY A 142 0.55 25.83 11.02
C GLY A 142 1.39 25.08 9.97
N TYR A 143 2.68 24.88 10.22
CA TYR A 143 3.61 24.20 9.31
C TYR A 143 4.61 23.34 10.08
N LEU A 144 5.14 22.29 9.44
CA LEU A 144 6.15 21.41 10.05
C LEU A 144 7.56 21.98 9.93
N PHE A 145 7.95 22.37 8.72
CA PHE A 145 9.23 22.99 8.43
C PHE A 145 9.02 24.14 7.45
N SER A 146 9.68 25.26 7.70
CA SER A 146 9.87 26.31 6.71
C SER A 146 11.29 26.23 6.17
N LEU A 147 11.44 26.07 4.86
CA LEU A 147 12.72 26.12 4.19
C LEU A 147 12.94 27.51 3.57
N PRO A 148 14.10 28.14 3.77
CA PRO A 148 14.41 29.39 3.10
C PRO A 148 14.56 29.12 1.59
N SER A 149 13.73 29.77 0.77
CA SER A 149 13.85 29.75 -0.69
C SER A 149 14.62 30.96 -1.19
N THR A 150 15.35 30.79 -2.30
CA THR A 150 16.09 31.83 -3.02
C THR A 150 15.23 33.00 -3.50
N GLY A 151 13.89 32.89 -3.45
CA GLY A 151 12.94 33.93 -3.87
C GLY A 151 12.23 34.69 -2.74
N GLY A 152 12.69 34.59 -1.48
CA GLY A 152 12.13 35.34 -0.35
C GLY A 152 10.76 34.85 0.16
N LYS A 153 10.17 33.82 -0.46
CA LYS A 153 9.00 33.10 0.07
C LYS A 153 9.46 31.81 0.75
N GLU A 154 9.13 31.64 2.03
CA GLU A 154 9.41 30.40 2.74
C GLU A 154 8.63 29.23 2.13
N LEU A 155 9.31 28.12 1.85
CA LEU A 155 8.68 26.91 1.33
C LEU A 155 8.18 26.10 2.52
N LEU A 156 6.86 26.07 2.71
CA LEU A 156 6.21 25.39 3.81
C LEU A 156 6.03 23.91 3.47
N ILE A 157 6.64 23.04 4.26
CA ILE A 157 6.45 21.60 4.13
C ILE A 157 5.20 21.19 4.90
N GLY A 158 4.22 20.64 4.16
CA GLY A 158 3.01 20.08 4.73
C GLY A 158 3.21 18.67 5.31
N SER A 159 2.31 18.28 6.22
CA SER A 159 2.33 17.01 6.95
C SER A 159 2.34 15.78 6.05
N VAL A 160 1.52 15.78 5.00
CA VAL A 160 1.45 14.67 4.05
C VAL A 160 2.77 14.50 3.30
N PHE A 161 3.39 15.60 2.87
CA PHE A 161 4.67 15.53 2.14
C PHE A 161 5.79 14.98 3.04
N PHE A 162 5.89 15.49 4.27
CA PHE A 162 6.86 14.98 5.23
C PHE A 162 6.63 13.50 5.56
N TYR A 163 5.37 13.09 5.74
CA TYR A 163 5.01 11.70 5.97
C TYR A 163 5.43 10.78 4.81
N ILE A 164 5.22 11.19 3.56
CA ILE A 164 5.66 10.39 2.39
C ILE A 164 7.19 10.22 2.40
N ILE A 165 7.94 11.28 2.71
CA ILE A 165 9.40 11.19 2.85
C ILE A 165 9.76 10.21 3.98
N ALA A 166 9.14 10.34 5.15
CA ALA A 166 9.38 9.44 6.27
C ALA A 166 9.08 7.98 5.91
N LEU A 167 7.97 7.72 5.19
CA LEU A 167 7.58 6.39 4.74
C LEU A 167 8.60 5.79 3.77
N VAL A 168 9.17 6.58 2.86
CA VAL A 168 10.22 6.11 1.93
C VAL A 168 11.54 5.81 2.65
N LEU A 169 11.82 6.52 3.75
CA LEU A 169 13.03 6.36 4.54
C LEU A 169 12.95 5.24 5.59
N THR A 170 11.76 4.70 5.86
CA THR A 170 11.50 3.70 6.93
C THR A 170 11.40 2.27 6.38
#